data_AF-A0A960UQX5-F1
#
_entry.id   AF-A0A960UQX5-F1
#
_cell.length_a   1.000
_cell.length_b   1.000
_cell.length_c   1.000
_cell.angle_alpha   90.00
_cell.angle_beta   90.00
_cell.angle_gamma   90.00
#
_symmetry.space_group_name_H-M   'P 1'
#
loop_
_entity.id
_entity.type
_entity.pdbx_description
1 polymer ?
#
loop_
_entity_poly.entity_id
_entity_poly.type
_entity_poly.pdbx_seq_one_letter_code
_entity_poly.pdbx_strand_id
1 'polypeptide(L)'
;VFLVWLARKDQEVLSVQSIAITESGDLIAGEGKHPGLRIRFRDRKAGSKEQTLYYFKIFLGPKSLQSAGGQPESRLLGQLEGVNTIMKAAVYLLHNEKYAPLAQSILSKSDLILQDDSGVPYRMFGESWNLDLYGHFTKPVSLQGMLDPYKHLLQPDLARAYAKAKPQNLPFPYGYGILRGGMSESMLMLARKSR
;
A
#
# COMPACT_ATOMS: atom_id res chain seq x y z
N VAL A 1 16.49 3.73 -4.72
CA VAL A 1 16.01 2.39 -4.31
C VAL A 1 15.51 1.57 -5.49
N PHE A 2 14.50 2.02 -6.25
CA PHE A 2 13.94 1.22 -7.37
C PHE A 2 14.99 0.81 -8.41
N LEU A 3 15.83 1.73 -8.90
CA LEU A 3 16.87 1.40 -9.89
C LEU A 3 17.85 0.33 -9.40
N VAL A 4 18.18 0.32 -8.11
CA VAL A 4 19.04 -0.71 -7.49
C VAL A 4 18.35 -2.06 -7.50
N TRP A 5 17.06 -2.12 -7.18
CA TRP A 5 16.28 -3.36 -7.25
C TRP A 5 16.14 -3.89 -8.67
N LEU A 6 15.86 -3.03 -9.64
CA LEU A 6 15.82 -3.40 -11.06
C LEU A 6 17.16 -4.02 -11.49
N ALA A 7 18.28 -3.36 -11.17
CA ALA A 7 19.62 -3.86 -11.49
C ALA A 7 19.90 -5.23 -10.84
N ARG A 8 19.54 -5.41 -9.56
CA ARG A 8 19.72 -6.69 -8.84
C ARG A 8 18.82 -7.81 -9.35
N LYS A 9 17.76 -7.49 -10.11
CA LYS A 9 16.81 -8.44 -10.69
C LYS A 9 17.09 -8.71 -12.18
N ASP A 10 18.27 -8.34 -12.68
CA ASP A 10 18.64 -8.45 -14.10
C ASP A 10 17.66 -7.72 -15.03
N GLN A 11 17.07 -6.61 -14.56
CA GLN A 11 16.17 -5.79 -15.36
C GLN A 11 16.96 -4.63 -16.00
N GLU A 12 16.74 -4.44 -17.30
CA GLU A 12 17.34 -3.34 -18.06
C GLU A 12 16.49 -2.09 -17.93
N VAL A 13 17.07 -0.99 -17.48
CA VAL A 13 16.41 0.33 -17.48
C VAL A 13 16.53 0.94 -18.88
N LEU A 14 15.39 1.18 -19.51
CA LEU A 14 15.30 1.76 -20.85
C LEU A 14 15.25 3.29 -20.82
N SER A 15 14.54 3.86 -19.83
CA SER A 15 14.50 5.31 -19.63
C SER A 15 14.06 5.67 -18.23
N VAL A 16 14.57 6.81 -17.73
CA VAL A 16 14.05 7.49 -16.54
C VAL A 16 13.66 8.90 -16.98
N GLN A 17 12.38 9.24 -16.84
CA GLN A 17 11.84 10.52 -17.29
C GLN A 17 11.11 11.23 -16.15
N SER A 18 11.41 12.51 -15.95
CA SER A 18 10.61 13.38 -15.09
C SER A 18 9.23 13.60 -15.69
N ILE A 19 8.20 13.38 -14.89
CA ILE A 19 6.80 13.58 -15.26
C ILE A 19 6.08 14.38 -14.17
N ALA A 20 4.89 14.87 -14.48
CA ALA A 20 4.01 15.45 -13.49
C ALA A 20 2.54 15.17 -13.79
N ILE A 21 1.70 15.26 -12.75
CA ILE A 21 0.24 15.30 -12.89
C ILE A 21 -0.19 16.76 -13.15
N THR A 22 -0.96 16.99 -14.21
CA THR A 22 -1.57 18.29 -14.54
C THR A 22 -2.81 18.57 -13.68
N GLU A 23 -3.35 19.79 -13.73
CA GLU A 23 -4.61 20.14 -13.05
C GLU A 23 -5.81 19.28 -13.49
N SER A 24 -5.81 18.82 -14.74
CA SER A 24 -6.82 17.92 -15.30
C SER A 24 -6.65 16.45 -14.88
N GLY A 25 -5.53 16.08 -14.25
CA GLY A 25 -5.21 14.71 -13.86
C GLY A 25 -4.42 13.93 -14.91
N ASP A 26 -3.96 14.58 -15.97
CA ASP A 26 -3.18 13.94 -17.04
C ASP A 26 -1.70 13.84 -16.66
N LEU A 27 -1.00 12.86 -17.23
CA LEU A 27 0.45 12.70 -17.07
C LEU A 27 1.19 13.38 -18.21
N ILE A 28 2.05 14.34 -17.87
CA ILE A 28 2.92 15.05 -18.82
C ILE A 28 4.39 14.82 -18.50
N ALA A 29 5.25 14.99 -19.51
CA ALA A 29 6.70 15.09 -19.30
C ALA A 29 7.07 16.47 -18.75
N GLY A 30 8.02 16.53 -17.82
CA GLY A 30 8.49 17.79 -17.24
C GLY A 30 7.78 18.17 -15.93
N GLU A 31 7.54 19.47 -15.73
CA GLU A 31 7.04 20.05 -14.49
C GLU A 31 5.51 20.16 -14.44
N GLY A 32 4.94 20.15 -13.23
CA GLY A 32 3.51 20.25 -12.97
C GLY A 32 3.19 20.16 -11.48
N LYS A 33 1.91 19.98 -11.11
CA LYS A 33 1.45 20.11 -9.72
C LYS A 33 1.98 19.01 -8.81
N HIS A 34 2.11 17.79 -9.34
CA HIS A 34 2.65 16.64 -8.63
C HIS A 34 3.81 16.01 -9.40
N PRO A 35 5.07 16.39 -9.11
CA PRO A 35 6.22 15.83 -9.80
C PRO A 35 6.42 14.35 -9.45
N GLY A 36 6.90 13.61 -10.44
CA GLY A 36 7.15 12.17 -10.36
C GLY A 36 8.16 11.68 -11.39
N LEU A 37 8.33 10.37 -11.42
CA LEU A 37 9.22 9.68 -12.36
C LEU A 37 8.45 8.60 -13.11
N ARG A 38 8.69 8.52 -14.41
CA ARG A 38 8.35 7.38 -15.25
C ARG A 38 9.62 6.60 -15.55
N ILE A 39 9.68 5.36 -15.08
CA ILE A 39 10.80 4.45 -15.30
C ILE A 39 10.32 3.32 -16.20
N ARG A 40 10.91 3.21 -17.39
CA ARG A 40 10.63 2.10 -18.32
C ARG A 40 11.76 1.11 -18.24
N PHE A 41 11.42 -0.16 -18.13
CA PHE A 41 12.39 -1.24 -17.97
C PHE A 41 11.88 -2.52 -18.62
N ARG A 42 12.75 -3.49 -18.83
CA ARG A 42 12.35 -4.83 -19.30
C ARG A 42 13.18 -5.90 -18.61
N ASP A 43 12.61 -7.08 -18.46
CA ASP A 43 13.35 -8.25 -18.01
C ASP A 43 14.28 -8.72 -19.14
N ARG A 44 15.57 -8.92 -18.83
CA ARG A 44 16.57 -9.40 -19.81
C ARG A 44 16.40 -10.88 -20.15
N LYS A 45 15.79 -11.66 -19.26
CA LYS A 45 15.66 -13.12 -19.33
C LYS A 45 14.25 -13.55 -19.75
N ALA A 46 13.22 -12.84 -19.29
CA ALA A 46 11.82 -13.18 -19.54
C ALA A 46 11.21 -12.31 -20.65
N GLY A 47 11.49 -12.67 -21.91
CA GLY A 47 10.67 -12.28 -23.07
C GLY A 47 10.37 -10.79 -23.21
N SER A 48 11.39 -9.93 -23.14
CA SER A 48 11.50 -8.55 -23.68
C SER A 48 10.34 -7.54 -23.51
N LYS A 49 9.27 -7.84 -22.76
CA LYS A 49 8.12 -6.94 -22.64
C LYS A 49 8.52 -5.75 -21.77
N GLU A 50 8.36 -4.55 -22.34
CA GLU A 50 8.55 -3.31 -21.63
C GLU A 50 7.50 -3.15 -20.52
N GLN A 51 7.97 -2.80 -19.33
CA GLN A 51 7.17 -2.48 -18.15
C GLN A 51 7.43 -1.03 -17.76
N THR A 52 6.43 -0.39 -17.17
CA THR A 52 6.53 1.00 -16.72
C THR A 52 6.21 1.10 -15.24
N LEU A 53 7.09 1.74 -14.48
CA LEU A 53 6.90 2.14 -13.10
C LEU A 53 6.67 3.65 -13.04
N TYR A 54 5.57 4.04 -12.41
CA TYR A 54 5.27 5.42 -12.06
C TYR A 54 5.53 5.64 -10.57
N TYR A 55 6.34 6.64 -10.24
CA TYR A 55 6.64 6.99 -8.86
C TYR A 55 6.30 8.46 -8.60
N PHE A 56 5.44 8.70 -7.61
CA PHE A 56 5.00 10.03 -7.21
C PHE A 56 5.25 10.25 -5.72
N LYS A 57 5.68 11.46 -5.37
CA LYS A 57 5.69 11.94 -3.98
C LYS A 57 4.50 12.87 -3.80
N ILE A 58 3.37 12.31 -3.38
CA ILE A 58 2.11 13.05 -3.21
C ILE A 58 1.51 12.81 -1.83
N PHE A 59 0.81 13.82 -1.33
CA PHE A 59 -0.02 13.68 -0.15
C PHE A 59 -1.35 13.04 -0.54
N LEU A 60 -1.71 11.92 0.08
CA LEU A 60 -3.00 11.27 -0.13
C LEU A 60 -3.96 11.66 0.99
N GLY A 61 -4.93 12.51 0.66
CA GLY A 61 -6.03 12.90 1.53
C GLY A 61 -7.22 11.93 1.44
N PRO A 62 -8.28 12.16 2.24
CA PRO A 62 -9.46 11.30 2.29
C PRO A 62 -10.13 11.02 0.94
N LYS A 63 -10.06 11.98 0.00
CA LYS A 63 -10.70 11.89 -1.32
C LYS A 63 -9.71 11.68 -2.48
N SER A 64 -8.43 11.45 -2.20
CA SER A 64 -7.39 11.37 -3.26
C SER A 64 -7.53 10.15 -4.18
N LEU A 65 -8.39 9.18 -3.87
CA LEU A 65 -8.72 8.05 -4.74
C LEU A 65 -10.14 8.12 -5.32
N GLN A 66 -10.81 9.26 -5.20
CA GLN A 66 -12.15 9.47 -5.73
C GLN A 66 -12.05 10.39 -6.95
N SER A 67 -12.60 10.00 -8.10
CA SER A 67 -12.55 10.85 -9.31
C SER A 67 -13.18 12.23 -9.07
N ALA A 68 -14.22 12.29 -8.23
CA ALA A 68 -14.88 13.52 -7.79
C ALA A 68 -14.18 14.24 -6.62
N GLY A 69 -12.96 13.84 -6.25
CA GLY A 69 -12.19 14.41 -5.14
C GLY A 69 -11.70 15.84 -5.38
N GLY A 70 -11.79 16.34 -6.61
CA GLY A 70 -11.52 17.73 -6.99
C GLY A 70 -10.04 18.13 -7.04
N GLN A 71 -9.13 17.21 -6.74
CA GLN A 71 -7.69 17.45 -6.79
C GLN A 71 -7.04 16.73 -8.00
N PRO A 72 -5.92 17.24 -8.52
CA PRO A 72 -5.22 16.63 -9.65
C PRO A 72 -4.95 15.12 -9.50
N GLU A 73 -4.46 14.70 -8.33
CA GLU A 73 -4.19 13.28 -8.06
C GLU A 73 -5.46 12.44 -7.98
N SER A 74 -6.59 13.04 -7.55
CA SER A 74 -7.85 12.31 -7.43
C SER A 74 -8.46 12.00 -8.79
N ARG A 75 -8.23 12.87 -9.79
CA ARG A 75 -8.66 12.65 -11.17
C ARG A 75 -7.88 11.50 -11.83
N LEU A 76 -6.59 11.37 -11.54
CA LEU A 76 -5.76 10.27 -12.03
C LEU A 76 -6.03 8.96 -11.27
N LEU A 77 -5.85 8.97 -9.96
CA LEU A 77 -5.92 7.77 -9.13
C LEU A 77 -7.35 7.27 -8.96
N GLY A 78 -8.34 8.15 -9.11
CA GLY A 78 -9.76 7.79 -9.10
C GLY A 78 -10.19 6.92 -10.27
N GLN A 79 -9.39 6.86 -11.34
CA GLN A 79 -9.66 5.99 -12.51
C GLN A 79 -9.16 4.55 -12.31
N LEU A 80 -8.37 4.28 -11.27
CA LEU A 80 -7.87 2.93 -10.99
C LEU A 80 -9.01 2.00 -10.60
N GLU A 81 -9.06 0.81 -11.18
CA GLU A 81 -10.00 -0.27 -10.86
C GLU A 81 -9.31 -1.62 -11.06
N GLY A 82 -9.70 -2.65 -10.31
CA GLY A 82 -9.15 -4.01 -10.41
C GLY A 82 -7.64 -4.09 -10.17
N VAL A 83 -7.09 -3.24 -9.29
CA VAL A 83 -5.64 -3.18 -9.06
C VAL A 83 -5.18 -4.14 -7.95
N ASN A 84 -3.90 -4.49 -7.97
CA ASN A 84 -3.24 -5.14 -6.85
C ASN A 84 -2.52 -4.08 -6.01
N THR A 85 -2.90 -3.96 -4.75
CA THR A 85 -2.37 -2.96 -3.83
C THR A 85 -1.39 -3.60 -2.85
N ILE A 86 -0.18 -3.05 -2.76
CA ILE A 86 0.74 -3.31 -1.66
C ILE A 86 0.80 -2.03 -0.83
N MET A 87 0.61 -2.13 0.48
CA MET A 87 0.67 -0.94 1.32
C MET A 87 1.47 -1.12 2.61
N LYS A 88 1.98 0.02 3.05
CA LYS A 88 2.55 0.30 4.36
C LYS A 88 2.15 1.73 4.69
N ALA A 89 1.35 1.94 5.73
CA ALA A 89 0.94 3.29 6.10
C ALA A 89 1.95 3.92 7.07
N ALA A 90 2.06 5.26 7.01
CA ALA A 90 2.69 6.04 8.06
C ALA A 90 1.72 6.14 9.25
N VAL A 91 2.19 5.78 10.45
CA VAL A 91 1.48 5.95 11.74
C VAL A 91 -0.01 5.55 11.75
N TYR A 92 -0.37 4.44 11.09
CA TYR A 92 -1.74 3.88 11.10
C TYR A 92 -2.81 4.87 10.62
N LEU A 93 -2.46 5.74 9.66
CA LEU A 93 -3.32 6.83 9.16
C LEU A 93 -4.75 6.39 8.80
N LEU A 94 -4.90 5.21 8.18
CA LEU A 94 -6.19 4.68 7.71
C LEU A 94 -7.12 4.22 8.84
N HIS A 95 -6.64 4.20 10.09
CA HIS A 95 -7.45 3.89 11.26
C HIS A 95 -8.21 5.10 11.80
N ASN A 96 -7.83 6.30 11.39
CA ASN A 96 -8.54 7.53 11.73
C ASN A 96 -9.80 7.67 10.85
N GLU A 97 -10.95 7.94 11.46
CA GLU A 97 -12.25 8.08 10.78
C GLU A 97 -12.23 9.10 9.63
N LYS A 98 -11.42 10.17 9.75
CA LYS A 98 -11.20 11.14 8.67
C LYS A 98 -10.72 10.50 7.37
N TYR A 99 -9.95 9.41 7.45
CA TYR A 99 -9.40 8.68 6.31
C TYR A 99 -10.21 7.43 5.93
N ALA A 100 -11.37 7.19 6.57
CA ALA A 100 -12.25 6.09 6.19
C ALA A 100 -12.64 6.11 4.69
N PRO A 101 -12.92 7.27 4.06
CA PRO A 101 -13.21 7.30 2.62
C PRO A 101 -12.03 6.86 1.74
N LEU A 102 -10.79 7.11 2.18
CA LEU A 102 -9.58 6.66 1.49
C LEU A 102 -9.44 5.14 1.62
N ALA A 103 -9.60 4.59 2.83
CA ALA A 103 -9.56 3.14 3.07
C ALA A 103 -10.65 2.40 2.28
N GLN A 104 -11.87 2.94 2.22
CA GLN A 104 -12.96 2.39 1.41
C GLN A 104 -12.63 2.40 -0.09
N SER A 105 -12.02 3.49 -0.58
CA SER A 105 -11.60 3.58 -1.99
C SER A 105 -10.50 2.57 -2.33
N ILE A 106 -9.58 2.31 -1.40
CA ILE A 106 -8.57 1.25 -1.56
C ILE A 106 -9.25 -0.13 -1.67
N LEU A 107 -10.20 -0.43 -0.78
CA LEU A 107 -10.94 -1.70 -0.81
C LEU A 107 -11.77 -1.85 -2.09
N SER A 108 -12.48 -0.81 -2.53
CA SER A 108 -13.36 -0.92 -3.69
C SER A 108 -12.57 -1.17 -4.98
N LYS A 109 -11.42 -0.50 -5.12
CA LYS A 109 -10.59 -0.49 -6.34
C LYS A 109 -9.62 -1.65 -6.44
N SER A 110 -9.37 -2.38 -5.34
CA SER A 110 -8.40 -3.47 -5.32
C SER A 110 -9.06 -4.84 -5.50
N ASP A 111 -8.38 -5.73 -6.23
CA ASP A 111 -8.68 -7.17 -6.26
C ASP A 111 -7.86 -7.94 -5.23
N LEU A 112 -6.67 -7.43 -4.91
CA LEU A 112 -5.73 -7.99 -3.95
C LEU A 112 -5.11 -6.88 -3.12
N ILE A 113 -4.99 -7.08 -1.82
CA ILE A 113 -4.30 -6.17 -0.89
C ILE A 113 -3.27 -6.96 -0.08
N LEU A 114 -1.99 -6.58 -0.16
CA LEU A 114 -0.93 -7.08 0.71
C LEU A 114 -0.47 -5.95 1.65
N GLN A 115 -0.57 -6.17 2.97
CA GLN A 115 -0.30 -5.11 3.94
C GLN A 115 0.19 -5.64 5.29
N ASP A 116 0.77 -4.73 6.09
CA ASP A 116 0.90 -4.92 7.54
C ASP A 116 -0.35 -4.42 8.29
N ASP A 117 -0.32 -4.51 9.62
CA ASP A 117 -1.37 -4.03 10.52
C ASP A 117 -1.61 -2.52 10.46
N SER A 118 -0.68 -1.75 9.86
CA SER A 118 -0.80 -0.30 9.71
C SER A 118 -1.70 0.13 8.55
N GLY A 119 -1.99 -0.77 7.61
CA GLY A 119 -2.79 -0.49 6.42
C GLY A 119 -4.28 -0.31 6.71
N VAL A 120 -5.13 -0.80 5.82
CA VAL A 120 -6.59 -0.78 6.01
C VAL A 120 -6.92 -1.57 7.29
N PRO A 121 -7.70 -1.03 8.24
CA PRO A 121 -8.06 -1.75 9.46
C PRO A 121 -8.75 -3.09 9.15
N TYR A 122 -8.38 -4.15 9.86
CA TYR A 122 -8.92 -5.51 9.67
C TYR A 122 -10.46 -5.54 9.67
N ARG A 123 -11.08 -4.76 10.56
CA ARG A 123 -12.56 -4.63 10.67
C ARG A 123 -13.26 -4.12 9.41
N MET A 124 -12.53 -3.54 8.45
CA MET A 124 -13.10 -3.03 7.20
C MET A 124 -13.13 -4.10 6.09
N PHE A 125 -12.45 -5.23 6.27
CA PHE A 125 -12.55 -6.36 5.35
C PHE A 125 -13.82 -7.16 5.67
N GLY A 126 -14.84 -7.00 4.82
CA GLY A 126 -16.08 -7.77 4.91
C GLY A 126 -15.95 -9.18 4.32
N GLU A 127 -17.07 -9.90 4.27
CA GLU A 127 -17.17 -11.29 3.80
C GLU A 127 -16.74 -11.51 2.34
N SER A 128 -16.71 -10.44 1.54
CA SER A 128 -16.22 -10.47 0.17
C SER A 128 -14.70 -10.60 0.06
N TRP A 129 -13.97 -10.74 1.18
CA TRP A 129 -12.53 -10.89 1.21
C TRP A 129 -12.10 -12.20 1.87
N ASN A 130 -11.22 -12.93 1.18
CA ASN A 130 -10.48 -14.06 1.74
C ASN A 130 -9.13 -13.56 2.27
N LEU A 131 -8.84 -13.82 3.54
CA LEU A 131 -7.67 -13.30 4.24
C LEU A 131 -6.69 -14.42 4.60
N ASP A 132 -5.46 -14.34 4.10
CA ASP A 132 -4.35 -15.15 4.59
C ASP A 132 -3.48 -14.32 5.54
N LEU A 133 -3.05 -14.96 6.62
CA LEU A 133 -2.21 -14.37 7.66
C LEU A 133 -0.83 -15.01 7.65
N TYR A 134 0.21 -14.20 7.75
CA TYR A 134 1.61 -14.63 7.79
C TYR A 134 2.36 -13.88 8.90
N GLY A 135 3.27 -14.55 9.58
CA GLY A 135 4.07 -13.93 10.64
C GLY A 135 3.38 -13.95 12.00
N HIS A 136 3.60 -12.90 12.79
CA HIS A 136 3.09 -12.82 14.16
C HIS A 136 2.47 -11.47 14.45
N PHE A 137 1.25 -11.48 14.99
CA PHE A 137 0.58 -10.27 15.44
C PHE A 137 -0.20 -10.52 16.73
N THR A 138 0.03 -9.66 17.73
CA THR A 138 -0.70 -9.63 19.01
C THR A 138 -1.37 -8.29 19.24
N LYS A 139 -0.70 -7.19 18.88
CA LYS A 139 -1.19 -5.82 18.98
C LYS A 139 -0.40 -4.90 18.05
N PRO A 140 -0.91 -3.72 17.72
CA PRO A 140 -0.14 -2.69 17.03
C PRO A 140 1.09 -2.25 17.81
N VAL A 141 2.10 -1.76 17.10
CA VAL A 141 3.26 -1.09 17.69
C VAL A 141 2.95 0.39 17.93
N SER A 142 3.25 0.87 19.14
CA SER A 142 3.22 2.29 19.49
C SER A 142 4.30 3.07 18.75
N LEU A 143 3.94 4.13 18.04
CA LEU A 143 4.88 4.99 17.33
C LEU A 143 4.81 6.42 17.85
N GLN A 144 5.96 7.10 17.84
CA GLN A 144 6.02 8.52 18.13
C GLN A 144 5.20 9.31 17.10
N GLY A 145 4.39 10.26 17.56
CA GLY A 145 3.51 11.07 16.68
C GLY A 145 2.12 10.46 16.44
N MET A 146 1.81 9.31 17.05
CA MET A 146 0.41 8.89 17.23
C MET A 146 -0.28 9.87 18.18
N LEU A 147 -1.22 10.65 17.65
CA LEU A 147 -2.16 11.43 18.46
C LEU A 147 -3.25 10.45 18.92
N ASP A 148 -3.40 10.31 20.24
CA ASP A 148 -4.35 9.43 20.94
C ASP A 148 -3.95 7.95 21.02
N PRO A 149 -3.60 7.44 22.21
CA PRO A 149 -3.17 6.08 22.37
C PRO A 149 -4.40 5.20 22.74
N TYR A 150 -4.72 4.22 21.88
CA TYR A 150 -5.19 2.88 22.30
C TYR A 150 -6.69 2.50 22.45
N LYS A 151 -7.60 2.85 21.54
CA LYS A 151 -8.79 1.98 21.35
C LYS A 151 -9.03 1.53 19.92
N HIS A 152 -9.16 2.47 19.00
CA HIS A 152 -9.49 2.14 17.61
C HIS A 152 -8.36 1.42 16.86
N LEU A 153 -7.11 1.52 17.32
CA LEU A 153 -5.96 0.81 16.75
C LEU A 153 -5.86 -0.66 17.17
N LEU A 154 -6.44 -1.06 18.31
CA LEU A 154 -6.09 -2.32 18.99
C LEU A 154 -6.38 -3.59 18.17
N GLN A 155 -7.11 -3.49 17.05
CA GLN A 155 -7.45 -4.57 16.13
C GLN A 155 -7.63 -5.94 16.83
N PRO A 156 -8.52 -6.03 17.84
CA PRO A 156 -8.66 -7.24 18.63
C PRO A 156 -9.13 -8.44 17.80
N ASP A 157 -9.90 -8.20 16.74
CA ASP A 157 -10.29 -9.22 15.77
C ASP A 157 -9.10 -9.78 14.99
N LEU A 158 -8.14 -8.92 14.59
CA LEU A 158 -6.91 -9.36 13.94
C LEU A 158 -6.07 -10.21 14.89
N ALA A 159 -5.91 -9.78 16.15
CA ALA A 159 -5.19 -10.53 17.16
C ALA A 159 -5.82 -11.91 17.40
N ARG A 160 -7.16 -11.99 17.46
CA ARG A 160 -7.89 -13.28 17.54
C ARG A 160 -7.65 -14.15 16.31
N ALA A 161 -7.67 -13.56 15.11
CA ALA A 161 -7.44 -14.29 13.87
C ALA A 161 -6.03 -14.91 13.83
N TYR A 162 -5.00 -14.15 14.22
CA TYR A 162 -3.63 -14.67 14.36
C TYR A 162 -3.51 -15.76 15.44
N ALA A 163 -4.13 -15.56 16.61
CA ALA A 163 -4.12 -16.55 17.69
C ALA A 163 -4.78 -17.88 17.28
N LYS A 164 -5.81 -17.81 16.43
CA LYS A 164 -6.48 -18.99 15.87
C LYS A 164 -5.67 -19.65 14.76
N ALA A 165 -5.15 -18.88 13.82
CA ALA A 165 -4.45 -19.39 12.64
C ALA A 165 -3.04 -19.90 12.93
N LYS A 166 -2.35 -19.29 13.92
CA LYS A 166 -0.95 -19.59 14.30
C LYS A 166 -0.01 -19.74 13.09
N PRO A 167 0.06 -18.74 12.20
CA PRO A 167 0.86 -18.86 10.99
C PRO A 167 2.36 -18.90 11.28
N GLN A 168 3.14 -19.39 10.33
CA GLN A 168 4.60 -19.40 10.44
C GLN A 168 5.17 -17.99 10.39
N ASN A 169 6.30 -17.79 11.08
CA ASN A 169 7.04 -16.54 11.05
C ASN A 169 7.51 -16.19 9.63
N LEU A 170 7.54 -14.89 9.32
CA LEU A 170 8.09 -14.42 8.06
C LEU A 170 9.61 -14.63 8.04
N PRO A 171 10.19 -15.08 6.91
CA PRO A 171 11.64 -15.22 6.77
C PRO A 171 12.35 -13.88 6.48
N PHE A 172 11.61 -12.76 6.54
CA PHE A 172 12.11 -11.41 6.31
C PHE A 172 11.33 -10.41 7.16
N PRO A 173 11.91 -9.24 7.48
CA PRO A 173 11.22 -8.21 8.22
C PRO A 173 10.15 -7.51 7.38
N TYR A 174 8.98 -7.26 7.95
CA TYR A 174 7.95 -6.39 7.36
C TYR A 174 7.07 -5.75 8.44
N GLY A 175 6.68 -4.50 8.21
CA GLY A 175 5.79 -3.75 9.09
C GLY A 175 6.47 -3.19 10.35
N TYR A 176 5.68 -2.59 11.23
CA TYR A 176 6.21 -1.94 12.44
C TYR A 176 6.59 -2.91 13.56
N GLY A 177 6.12 -4.15 13.52
CA GLY A 177 6.44 -5.18 14.51
C GLY A 177 7.95 -5.39 14.72
N ILE A 178 8.76 -5.13 13.69
CA ILE A 178 10.22 -5.15 13.77
C ILE A 178 10.77 -4.25 14.90
N LEU A 179 10.10 -3.14 15.20
CA LEU A 179 10.49 -2.20 16.26
C LEU A 179 10.21 -2.73 17.67
N ARG A 180 9.32 -3.74 17.80
CA ARG A 180 8.98 -4.35 19.08
C ARG A 180 9.89 -5.54 19.41
N GLY A 181 10.16 -6.41 18.45
CA GLY A 181 10.87 -7.67 18.71
C GLY A 181 11.57 -8.26 17.49
N GLY A 182 11.92 -7.42 16.50
CA GLY A 182 12.64 -7.87 15.31
C GLY A 182 11.79 -8.73 14.37
N MET A 183 12.43 -9.65 13.65
CA MET A 183 11.77 -10.43 12.60
C MET A 183 10.64 -11.32 13.12
N SER A 184 10.72 -11.81 14.36
CA SER A 184 9.68 -12.66 14.96
C SER A 184 8.36 -11.92 15.21
N GLU A 185 8.35 -10.60 15.14
CA GLU A 185 7.17 -9.75 15.30
C GLU A 185 6.67 -9.18 13.97
N SER A 186 7.29 -9.57 12.85
CA SER A 186 6.83 -9.15 11.52
C SER A 186 5.55 -9.88 11.13
N MET A 187 4.66 -9.17 10.44
CA MET A 187 3.40 -9.73 9.97
C MET A 187 3.07 -9.25 8.56
N LEU A 188 2.34 -10.08 7.83
CA LEU A 188 1.73 -9.75 6.55
C LEU A 188 0.33 -10.33 6.49
N MET A 189 -0.61 -9.56 5.94
CA MET A 189 -1.94 -10.02 5.60
C MET A 189 -2.13 -9.86 4.10
N LEU A 190 -2.57 -10.95 3.46
CA LEU A 190 -2.96 -10.97 2.06
C LEU A 190 -4.47 -11.11 1.97
N ALA A 191 -5.14 -10.06 1.52
CA ALA A 191 -6.58 -10.07 1.25
C ALA A 191 -6.82 -10.25 -0.25
N ARG A 192 -7.69 -11.19 -0.63
CA ARG A 192 -8.15 -11.41 -2.01
C ARG A 192 -9.65 -11.31 -2.08
N LYS A 193 -10.17 -10.55 -3.03
CA LYS A 193 -11.60 -10.45 -3.26
C LYS A 193 -12.17 -11.81 -3.69
N SER A 194 -13.21 -12.27 -3.03
CA SER A 194 -13.98 -13.44 -3.45
C SER A 194 -14.59 -13.15 -4.81
N ARG A 195 -14.29 -13.99 -5.80
CA ARG A 195 -14.88 -13.91 -7.15
C ARG A 195 -16.23 -14.62 -7.18
#